data_AF-A0A7C5DC87-F1
#
_entry.id   AF-A0A7C5DC87-F1
#
_cell.length_a   1.000
_cell.length_b   1.000
_cell.length_c   1.000
_cell.angle_alpha   90.00
_cell.angle_beta   90.00
_cell.angle_gamma   90.00
#
_symmetry.space_group_name_H-M   'P 1'
#
loop_
_entity.id
_entity.type
_entity.pdbx_description
1 polymer ?
#
loop_
_entity_poly.entity_id
_entity_poly.type
_entity_poly.pdbx_seq_one_letter_code
_entity_poly.pdbx_strand_id
1 'polypeptide(L)'
;QIEHMYLRYFGWQFIGRSAPIEGALIDWSQLWCLPLLSGLYGAVSHFRRHWKMALVVGVLFAMTGLILVVYFNQPQTQPRERGYSYVGSFFAFALWIGIGIESLWASISDVLKNAEPRTRTLVASLVVLTGLGVIDVRMVTANYRTHDRSGNYVAWDWAWNVLQSCDKNAILFTNGDNDTFPLWYLQEVEGIRTDVRVVNLSLANTGWYLLQLKHERPRGAKPVGLKVSDAELRGITYVPVDSVDVAVPAGPEQRRLYDDARRSGVSLPATPSDSLRWRMKPGLTYQGVSYLRPQDVAVYMIVIDNYGKRPIYFALTVDPAEMIGLDQNLRLDGLVYRVVPLKSGSAHDFADPGTLYGNMFNTYRYRNTGNLGVNIDETSLNLLGNYPPLFGRLAIDLADAPADSVSVPDASGVWKRWQRRALAYEVLDRYEKLFPLERYPVSPGLAASAASLRISEGAKPKAYPYINYLELLASRSDVRQEPELYLLLSQVYRAAGQPGKADA
;
A
#
# COMPACT_ATOMS: atom_id res chain seq x y z
N GLN A 1 -0.53 25.01 8.32
CA GLN A 1 0.78 24.32 8.17
C GLN A 1 1.52 24.22 9.49
N ILE A 2 1.82 25.32 10.20
CA ILE A 2 2.53 25.27 11.50
C ILE A 2 1.83 24.34 12.50
N GLU A 3 0.53 24.53 12.72
CA GLU A 3 -0.25 23.70 13.63
C GLU A 3 -0.33 22.24 13.16
N HIS A 4 -0.87 22.04 11.96
CA HIS A 4 -1.16 20.71 11.43
C HIS A 4 0.10 19.87 11.12
N MET A 5 1.20 20.48 10.66
CA MET A 5 2.43 19.74 10.36
C MET A 5 3.33 19.76 11.60
N TYR A 6 3.93 20.91 11.91
CA TYR A 6 5.01 20.96 12.88
C TYR A 6 4.57 20.73 14.33
N LEU A 7 3.60 21.50 14.84
CA LEU A 7 3.19 21.37 16.23
C LEU A 7 2.60 19.99 16.53
N ARG A 8 1.86 19.41 15.57
CA ARG A 8 1.36 18.05 15.66
C ARG A 8 2.47 17.01 15.71
N TYR A 9 3.42 17.05 14.77
CA TYR A 9 4.55 16.10 14.77
C TYR A 9 5.43 16.25 16.00
N PHE A 10 5.70 17.49 16.43
CA PHE A 10 6.42 17.80 17.65
C PHE A 10 5.67 17.24 18.88
N GLY A 11 4.36 17.45 18.94
CA GLY A 11 3.49 16.88 19.97
C GLY A 11 3.50 15.36 19.98
N TRP A 12 3.48 14.70 18.82
CA TRP A 12 3.61 13.24 18.76
C TRP A 12 4.91 12.71 19.38
N GLN A 13 6.01 13.47 19.29
CA GLN A 13 7.29 13.06 19.88
C GLN A 13 7.34 13.26 21.41
N PHE A 14 6.81 14.38 21.92
CA PHE A 14 7.07 14.80 23.32
C PHE A 14 5.83 14.84 24.22
N ILE A 15 4.64 14.59 23.67
CA ILE A 15 3.36 14.53 24.40
C ILE A 15 2.71 13.16 24.18
N GLY A 16 2.55 12.76 22.92
CA GLY A 16 1.94 11.49 22.55
C GLY A 16 1.11 11.55 21.27
N ARG A 17 0.91 10.38 20.65
CA ARG A 17 0.13 10.18 19.42
C ARG A 17 -1.05 9.25 19.70
N SER A 18 -2.26 9.70 19.37
CA SER A 18 -3.50 8.97 19.71
C SER A 18 -3.63 7.62 19.00
N ALA A 19 -3.15 7.51 17.77
CA ALA A 19 -3.19 6.28 16.98
C ALA A 19 -2.08 6.27 15.90
N PRO A 20 -1.61 5.09 15.45
CA PRO A 20 -0.55 4.98 14.44
C PRO A 20 -1.07 5.16 13.00
N ILE A 21 -1.97 6.13 12.79
CA ILE A 21 -2.60 6.45 11.51
C ILE A 21 -2.30 7.88 11.07
N GLU A 22 -2.41 8.16 9.77
CA GLU A 22 -2.40 9.51 9.23
C GLU A 22 -3.51 10.35 9.88
N GLY A 23 -3.29 11.65 10.04
CA GLY A 23 -4.29 12.50 10.68
C GLY A 23 -4.28 12.47 12.22
N ALA A 24 -3.61 11.51 12.86
CA ALA A 24 -3.71 11.27 14.31
C ALA A 24 -3.54 12.52 15.19
N LEU A 25 -4.38 12.63 16.21
CA LEU A 25 -4.32 13.76 17.14
C LEU A 25 -3.21 13.56 18.19
N ILE A 26 -2.88 14.65 18.89
CA ILE A 26 -1.99 14.59 20.05
C ILE A 26 -2.76 13.98 21.23
N ASP A 27 -2.15 13.00 21.89
CA ASP A 27 -2.68 12.37 23.11
C ASP A 27 -1.82 12.74 24.31
N TRP A 28 -2.36 13.60 25.17
CA TRP A 28 -1.70 14.12 26.38
C TRP A 28 -1.49 13.05 27.47
N SER A 29 -2.23 11.94 27.40
CA SER A 29 -2.15 10.85 28.38
C SER A 29 -1.03 9.85 28.08
N GLN A 30 -0.53 9.83 26.84
CA GLN A 30 0.39 8.78 26.40
C GLN A 30 1.79 8.97 27.00
N LEU A 31 2.42 10.15 26.92
CA LEU A 31 3.74 10.40 27.53
C LEU A 31 3.67 11.25 28.82
N TRP A 32 2.46 11.52 29.32
CA TRP A 32 2.21 12.35 30.51
C TRP A 32 2.83 13.75 30.44
N CYS A 33 3.14 14.22 29.22
CA CYS A 33 3.85 15.47 28.96
C CYS A 33 5.22 15.60 29.66
N LEU A 34 5.76 14.53 30.25
CA LEU A 34 7.03 14.58 30.96
C LEU A 34 8.18 15.01 30.03
N PRO A 35 8.33 14.47 28.80
CA PRO A 35 9.39 14.90 27.90
C PRO A 35 9.24 16.38 27.53
N LEU A 36 8.02 16.83 27.23
CA LEU A 36 7.76 18.23 26.90
C LEU A 36 8.13 19.18 28.06
N LEU A 37 7.64 18.90 29.27
CA LEU A 37 7.87 19.76 30.44
C LEU A 37 9.35 19.81 30.84
N SER A 38 10.03 18.66 30.83
CA SER A 38 11.48 18.60 31.07
C SER A 38 12.26 19.38 30.02
N GLY A 39 11.90 19.25 28.74
CA GLY A 39 12.53 20.01 27.66
C GLY A 39 12.30 21.52 27.76
N LEU A 40 11.09 21.97 28.08
CA LEU A 40 10.81 23.40 28.28
C LEU A 40 11.58 23.97 29.46
N TYR A 41 11.62 23.25 30.60
CA TYR A 41 12.39 23.66 31.77
C TYR A 41 13.89 23.72 31.46
N GLY A 42 14.42 22.74 30.74
CA GLY A 42 15.81 22.73 30.31
C GLY A 42 16.16 23.83 29.31
N ALA A 43 15.26 24.17 28.40
CA ALA A 43 15.44 25.31 27.49
C ALA A 43 15.55 26.62 28.28
N VAL A 44 14.61 26.88 29.19
CA VAL A 44 14.63 28.07 30.06
C VAL A 44 15.91 28.12 30.90
N SER A 45 16.32 27.00 31.51
CA SER A 45 17.54 26.91 32.31
C SER A 45 18.80 27.16 31.46
N HIS A 46 18.88 26.56 30.26
CA HIS A 46 19.99 26.76 29.33
C HIS A 46 20.14 28.24 28.97
N PHE A 47 19.05 28.93 28.63
CA PHE A 47 19.07 30.37 28.32
C PHE A 47 19.48 31.23 29.51
N ARG A 48 19.10 30.86 30.74
CA ARG A 48 19.47 31.61 31.95
C ARG A 48 20.94 31.43 32.34
N ARG A 49 21.48 30.21 32.22
CA ARG A 49 22.85 29.88 32.64
C ARG A 49 23.88 30.19 31.55
N HIS A 50 23.59 29.86 30.29
CA HIS A 50 24.53 29.97 29.17
C HIS A 50 23.84 30.44 27.87
N TRP A 51 23.35 31.68 27.86
CA TRP A 51 22.54 32.22 26.75
C TRP A 51 23.19 32.11 25.36
N LYS A 52 24.52 32.21 25.24
CA LYS A 52 25.24 32.08 23.96
C LYS A 52 25.11 30.68 23.36
N MET A 53 25.31 29.65 24.18
CA MET A 53 25.15 28.25 23.74
C MET A 53 23.68 27.89 23.54
N ALA A 54 22.80 28.41 24.41
CA ALA A 54 21.37 28.25 24.26
C ALA A 54 20.87 28.85 22.94
N LEU A 55 21.43 29.99 22.52
CA LEU A 55 21.13 30.61 21.23
C LEU A 55 21.55 29.72 20.07
N VAL A 56 22.72 29.08 20.11
CA VAL A 56 23.16 28.14 19.06
C VAL A 56 22.17 26.98 18.91
N VAL A 57 21.79 26.35 20.03
CA VAL A 57 20.79 25.25 20.01
C VAL A 57 19.41 25.77 19.59
N GLY A 58 19.02 26.97 20.04
CA GLY A 58 17.76 27.61 19.66
C GLY A 58 17.66 27.93 18.17
N VAL A 59 18.75 28.40 17.56
CA VAL A 59 18.83 28.62 16.11
C VAL A 59 18.71 27.30 15.36
N LEU A 60 19.43 26.26 15.79
CA LEU A 60 19.30 24.92 15.21
C LEU A 60 17.84 24.42 15.28
N PHE A 61 17.22 24.52 16.46
CA PHE A 61 15.83 24.14 16.69
C PHE A 61 14.85 24.90 15.78
N ALA A 62 15.02 26.22 15.66
CA ALA A 62 14.17 27.05 14.81
C ALA A 62 14.36 26.74 13.31
N MET A 63 15.62 26.64 12.86
CA MET A 63 15.99 26.40 11.46
C MET A 63 15.51 25.03 10.96
N THR A 64 15.59 24.00 11.79
CA THR A 64 15.22 22.62 11.43
C THR A 64 13.78 22.26 11.82
N GLY A 65 13.03 23.24 12.35
CA GLY A 65 11.65 23.08 12.78
C GLY A 65 10.75 24.13 12.12
N LEU A 66 10.40 25.18 12.87
CA LEU A 66 9.42 26.19 12.47
C LEU A 66 9.78 26.89 11.16
N ILE A 67 11.05 27.26 10.95
CA ILE A 67 11.49 27.99 9.74
C ILE A 67 11.37 27.09 8.52
N LEU A 68 11.68 25.80 8.66
CA LEU A 68 11.64 24.83 7.58
C LEU A 68 10.20 24.61 7.06
N VAL A 69 9.20 24.67 7.94
CA VAL A 69 7.77 24.63 7.55
C VAL A 69 7.43 25.80 6.64
N VAL A 70 7.85 27.02 7.03
CA VAL A 70 7.57 28.25 6.28
C VAL A 70 8.32 28.24 4.95
N TYR A 71 9.58 27.81 4.96
CA TYR A 71 10.42 27.71 3.77
C TYR A 71 9.84 26.75 2.73
N PHE A 72 9.42 25.55 3.14
CA PHE A 72 8.86 24.58 2.21
C PHE A 72 7.45 24.91 1.73
N ASN A 73 6.69 25.72 2.48
CA ASN A 73 5.32 26.13 2.14
C ASN A 73 4.49 25.00 1.50
N GLN A 74 4.48 23.83 2.17
CA GLN A 74 3.99 22.59 1.57
C GLN A 74 2.48 22.66 1.27
N PRO A 75 2.02 22.23 0.08
CA PRO A 75 0.60 22.23 -0.22
C PRO A 75 -0.18 21.36 0.76
N GLN A 76 -1.45 21.71 0.99
CA GLN A 76 -2.31 21.00 1.97
C GLN A 76 -2.44 19.52 1.67
N THR A 77 -2.46 19.13 0.39
CA THR A 77 -2.49 17.74 -0.03
C THR A 77 -1.08 17.16 -0.03
N GLN A 78 -0.78 16.35 0.99
CA GLN A 78 0.43 15.53 1.04
C GLN A 78 0.05 14.05 0.91
N PRO A 79 0.85 13.24 0.20
CA PRO A 79 0.54 11.83 0.00
C PRO A 79 0.75 10.97 1.25
N ARG A 80 1.42 11.52 2.27
CA ARG A 80 1.68 10.89 3.57
C ARG A 80 2.23 11.89 4.58
N GLU A 81 2.27 11.47 5.84
CA GLU A 81 2.87 12.24 6.94
C GLU A 81 4.40 12.46 6.74
N ARG A 82 4.89 13.66 7.07
CA ARG A 82 6.29 14.10 6.87
C ARG A 82 7.02 14.51 8.13
N GLY A 83 6.73 13.86 9.26
CA GLY A 83 7.41 14.14 10.53
C GLY A 83 8.93 14.02 10.47
N TYR A 84 9.47 13.15 9.60
CA TYR A 84 10.90 12.96 9.40
C TYR A 84 11.65 14.22 8.93
N SER A 85 10.96 15.15 8.25
CA SER A 85 11.55 16.41 7.80
C SER A 85 11.99 17.32 8.96
N TYR A 86 11.47 17.11 10.17
CA TYR A 86 11.70 17.96 11.33
C TYR A 86 12.57 17.29 12.41
N VAL A 87 13.19 16.15 12.10
CA VAL A 87 13.99 15.36 13.04
C VAL A 87 15.13 16.16 13.67
N GLY A 88 15.72 17.11 12.94
CA GLY A 88 16.74 18.02 13.48
C GLY A 88 16.24 18.83 14.69
N SER A 89 15.00 19.32 14.65
CA SER A 89 14.40 20.08 15.75
C SER A 89 14.07 19.18 16.94
N PHE A 90 13.70 17.93 16.68
CA PHE A 90 13.42 16.95 17.73
C PHE A 90 14.70 16.59 18.49
N PHE A 91 15.82 16.42 17.79
CA PHE A 91 17.12 16.23 18.44
C PHE A 91 17.54 17.44 19.26
N ALA A 92 17.37 18.66 18.75
CA ALA A 92 17.67 19.87 19.50
C ALA A 92 16.83 19.98 20.78
N PHE A 93 15.55 19.60 20.73
CA PHE A 93 14.68 19.59 21.89
C PHE A 93 15.06 18.49 22.90
N ALA A 94 15.48 17.30 22.44
CA ALA A 94 15.95 16.22 23.31
C ALA A 94 17.18 16.63 24.14
N LEU A 95 18.08 17.48 23.61
CA LEU A 95 19.18 18.06 24.39
C LEU A 95 18.65 18.88 25.57
N TRP A 96 17.60 19.67 25.36
CA TRP A 96 16.97 20.42 26.44
C TRP A 96 16.28 19.53 27.46
N ILE A 97 15.77 18.35 27.09
CA ILE A 97 15.23 17.38 28.07
C ILE A 97 16.33 16.97 29.06
N GLY A 98 17.52 16.62 28.55
CA GLY A 98 18.67 16.27 29.38
C GLY A 98 19.11 17.43 30.29
N ILE A 99 19.19 18.65 29.75
CA ILE A 99 19.50 19.85 30.55
C ILE A 99 18.41 20.11 31.60
N GLY A 100 17.15 19.83 31.29
CA GLY A 100 16.03 19.99 32.22
C GLY A 100 16.15 19.07 33.43
N ILE A 101 16.52 17.81 33.22
CA ILE A 101 16.74 16.82 34.28
C ILE A 101 17.96 17.22 35.12
N GLU A 102 19.06 17.63 34.49
CA GLU A 102 20.24 18.17 35.19
C GLU A 102 19.85 19.40 36.03
N SER A 103 19.04 20.29 35.48
CA SER A 103 18.65 21.52 36.15
C SER A 103 17.75 21.25 37.35
N LEU A 104 16.89 20.23 37.25
CA LEU A 104 16.06 19.77 38.36
C LEU A 104 16.93 19.23 39.48
N TRP A 105 17.94 18.42 39.14
CA TRP A 105 18.95 17.98 40.09
C TRP A 105 19.67 19.18 40.75
N ALA A 106 20.14 20.16 39.96
CA ALA A 106 20.82 21.33 40.49
C ALA A 106 19.94 22.08 41.52
N SER A 107 18.66 22.28 41.23
CA SER A 107 17.71 22.90 42.17
C SER A 107 17.48 22.09 43.45
N ILE A 108 17.42 20.76 43.36
CA ILE A 108 17.32 19.88 44.54
C ILE A 108 18.61 19.92 45.35
N SER A 109 19.76 19.91 44.68
CA SER A 109 21.09 19.98 45.30
C SER A 109 21.29 21.28 46.08
N ASP A 110 20.61 22.35 45.65
CA ASP A 110 20.57 23.65 46.31
C ASP A 110 19.67 23.66 47.55
N VAL A 111 18.73 22.73 47.69
CA VAL A 111 17.99 22.57 48.95
C VAL A 111 18.80 21.70 49.92
N LEU A 112 19.55 20.74 49.38
CA LEU A 112 20.35 19.77 50.15
C LEU A 112 21.78 20.25 50.46
N LYS A 113 22.07 21.57 50.42
CA LYS A 113 23.46 22.08 50.58
C LYS A 113 24.10 21.65 51.91
N ASN A 114 23.29 21.54 52.96
CA ASN A 114 23.71 21.18 54.32
C ASN A 114 23.68 19.65 54.58
N ALA A 115 23.20 18.85 53.63
CA ALA A 115 23.21 17.40 53.77
C ALA A 115 24.62 16.83 53.55
N GLU A 116 24.88 15.65 54.11
CA GLU A 116 26.15 14.95 53.91
C GLU A 116 26.45 14.72 52.41
N PRO A 117 27.74 14.78 51.99
CA PRO A 117 28.13 14.58 50.60
C PRO A 117 27.60 13.27 49.99
N ARG A 118 27.59 12.18 50.77
CA ARG A 118 27.04 10.87 50.33
C ARG A 118 25.56 10.97 50.00
N THR A 119 24.78 11.62 50.86
CA THR A 119 23.34 11.84 50.64
C THR A 119 23.10 12.67 49.38
N ARG A 120 23.89 13.73 49.18
CA ARG A 120 23.79 14.56 47.96
C ARG A 120 24.08 13.73 46.70
N THR A 121 25.18 12.97 46.66
CA THR A 121 25.51 12.11 45.50
C THR A 121 24.45 11.04 45.25
N LEU A 122 23.89 10.45 46.30
CA LEU A 122 22.85 9.43 46.18
C LEU A 122 21.55 10.02 45.61
N VAL A 123 21.10 11.17 46.14
CA VAL A 123 19.92 11.87 45.59
C VAL A 123 20.19 12.34 44.16
N ALA A 124 21.42 12.77 43.84
CA ALA A 124 21.81 13.11 42.46
C ALA A 124 21.58 11.98 41.49
N SER A 125 22.15 10.84 41.84
CA SER A 125 22.08 9.64 41.04
C SER A 125 20.63 9.20 40.91
N LEU A 126 19.85 9.25 41.99
CA LEU A 126 18.45 8.88 41.98
C LEU A 126 17.61 9.81 41.10
N VAL A 127 17.77 11.13 41.19
CA VAL A 127 17.01 12.10 40.39
C VAL A 127 17.32 11.95 38.90
N VAL A 128 18.61 11.83 38.54
CA VAL A 128 19.00 11.69 37.14
C VAL A 128 18.54 10.35 36.58
N LEU A 129 18.79 9.24 37.28
CA LEU A 129 18.39 7.91 36.84
C LEU A 129 16.87 7.75 36.78
N THR A 130 16.13 8.30 37.75
CA THR A 130 14.67 8.24 37.75
C THR A 130 14.09 9.17 36.68
N GLY A 131 14.63 10.38 36.52
CA GLY A 131 14.16 11.33 35.51
C GLY A 131 14.33 10.80 34.09
N LEU A 132 15.53 10.30 33.76
CA LEU A 132 15.79 9.66 32.47
C LEU A 132 15.00 8.36 32.34
N GLY A 133 15.08 7.49 33.36
CA GLY A 133 14.42 6.20 33.35
C GLY A 133 12.91 6.27 33.17
N VAL A 134 12.21 7.17 33.85
CA VAL A 134 10.75 7.34 33.71
C VAL A 134 10.39 7.82 32.31
N ILE A 135 11.11 8.80 31.77
CA ILE A 135 10.86 9.32 30.42
C ILE A 135 11.14 8.23 29.38
N ASP A 136 12.32 7.62 29.41
CA ASP A 136 12.75 6.63 28.42
C ASP A 136 11.87 5.36 28.48
N VAL A 137 11.61 4.83 29.67
CA VAL A 137 10.72 3.66 29.83
C VAL A 137 9.30 3.99 29.38
N ARG A 138 8.79 5.19 29.66
CA ARG A 138 7.44 5.57 29.20
C ARG A 138 7.39 5.70 27.69
N MET A 139 8.39 6.33 27.07
CA MET A 139 8.46 6.45 25.61
C MET A 139 8.59 5.09 24.93
N VAL A 140 9.42 4.19 25.46
CA VAL A 140 9.54 2.81 24.96
C VAL A 140 8.21 2.08 25.11
N THR A 141 7.61 2.04 26.30
CA THR A 141 6.35 1.29 26.51
C THR A 141 5.19 1.81 25.66
N ALA A 142 5.09 3.12 25.44
CA ALA A 142 4.06 3.71 24.61
C ALA A 142 4.25 3.41 23.10
N ASN A 143 5.50 3.38 22.63
CA ASN A 143 5.80 3.35 21.20
C ASN A 143 6.36 2.01 20.69
N TYR A 144 6.77 1.10 21.57
CA TYR A 144 7.46 -0.14 21.18
C TYR A 144 6.63 -0.95 20.18
N ARG A 145 5.33 -1.18 20.48
CA ARG A 145 4.46 -1.97 19.61
C ARG A 145 4.30 -1.34 18.22
N THR A 146 4.19 -0.01 18.13
CA THR A 146 3.98 0.69 16.85
C THR A 146 5.26 0.80 16.02
N HIS A 147 6.43 0.64 16.63
CA HIS A 147 7.75 0.64 15.98
C HIS A 147 8.29 -0.77 15.74
N ASP A 148 7.79 -1.77 16.46
CA ASP A 148 8.13 -3.15 16.21
C ASP A 148 7.66 -3.54 14.79
N ARG A 149 8.60 -4.10 14.04
CA ARG A 149 8.39 -4.63 12.68
C ARG A 149 8.66 -6.13 12.63
N SER A 150 8.90 -6.76 13.79
CA SER A 150 9.13 -8.19 13.89
C SER A 150 7.95 -8.97 13.30
N GLY A 151 8.26 -9.86 12.37
CA GLY A 151 7.25 -10.66 11.68
C GLY A 151 6.44 -9.91 10.62
N ASN A 152 6.69 -8.63 10.35
CA ASN A 152 6.09 -7.91 9.23
C ASN A 152 6.87 -8.21 7.94
N TYR A 153 6.33 -9.09 7.10
CA TYR A 153 6.90 -9.46 5.80
C TYR A 153 6.15 -8.86 4.62
N VAL A 154 5.26 -7.89 4.85
CA VAL A 154 4.28 -7.42 3.84
C VAL A 154 4.97 -6.93 2.57
N ALA A 155 5.94 -6.02 2.68
CA ALA A 155 6.63 -5.47 1.51
C ALA A 155 7.36 -6.56 0.71
N TRP A 156 8.02 -7.50 1.40
CA TRP A 156 8.74 -8.60 0.77
C TRP A 156 7.78 -9.57 0.07
N ASP A 157 6.74 -10.02 0.77
CA ASP A 157 5.76 -10.99 0.24
C ASP A 157 4.97 -10.38 -0.91
N TRP A 158 4.59 -9.10 -0.82
CA TRP A 158 3.93 -8.39 -1.91
C TRP A 158 4.83 -8.31 -3.15
N ALA A 159 6.10 -7.93 -2.98
CA ALA A 159 7.05 -7.88 -4.08
C ALA A 159 7.27 -9.25 -4.73
N TRP A 160 7.37 -10.30 -3.91
CA TRP A 160 7.45 -11.67 -4.39
C TRP A 160 6.21 -12.02 -5.21
N ASN A 161 5.02 -11.78 -4.67
CA ASN A 161 3.76 -12.11 -5.31
C ASN A 161 3.60 -11.41 -6.67
N VAL A 162 3.95 -10.12 -6.76
CA VAL A 162 3.94 -9.35 -8.01
C VAL A 162 4.94 -9.90 -9.03
N LEU A 163 6.21 -10.06 -8.65
CA LEU A 163 7.24 -10.57 -9.57
C LEU A 163 6.92 -11.99 -10.05
N GLN A 164 6.44 -12.86 -9.16
CA GLN A 164 6.12 -14.24 -9.51
C GLN A 164 4.85 -14.38 -10.37
N SER A 165 3.95 -13.39 -10.34
CA SER A 165 2.79 -13.36 -11.24
C SER A 165 3.17 -13.09 -12.71
N CYS A 166 4.34 -12.49 -12.93
CA CYS A 166 4.80 -12.14 -14.26
C CYS A 166 5.38 -13.36 -14.99
N ASP A 167 5.18 -13.43 -16.31
CA ASP A 167 5.87 -14.39 -17.17
C ASP A 167 7.39 -14.12 -17.29
N LYS A 168 8.13 -15.12 -17.79
CA LYS A 168 9.58 -15.00 -18.03
C LYS A 168 9.89 -13.88 -19.03
N ASN A 169 10.87 -13.04 -18.68
CA ASN A 169 11.25 -11.83 -19.41
C ASN A 169 10.07 -10.84 -19.60
N ALA A 170 9.10 -10.76 -18.69
CA ALA A 170 8.04 -9.76 -18.79
C ALA A 170 8.59 -8.31 -18.67
N ILE A 171 7.82 -7.34 -19.17
CA ILE A 171 7.91 -5.93 -18.76
C ILE A 171 6.78 -5.68 -17.77
N LEU A 172 7.09 -5.13 -16.60
CA LEU A 172 6.11 -4.81 -15.57
C LEU A 172 6.13 -3.30 -15.32
N PHE A 173 5.04 -2.61 -15.60
CA PHE A 173 4.85 -1.21 -15.24
C PHE A 173 4.39 -1.09 -13.79
N THR A 174 5.02 -0.18 -13.05
CA THR A 174 4.74 0.09 -11.64
C THR A 174 4.55 1.58 -11.42
N ASN A 175 3.92 1.97 -10.32
CA ASN A 175 3.72 3.38 -10.01
C ASN A 175 4.25 3.77 -8.62
N GLY A 176 5.15 4.75 -8.58
CA GLY A 176 5.71 5.27 -7.34
C GLY A 176 6.60 4.29 -6.55
N ASP A 177 7.01 4.77 -5.38
CA ASP A 177 8.07 4.17 -4.58
C ASP A 177 7.64 2.87 -3.86
N ASN A 178 6.43 2.87 -3.29
CA ASN A 178 5.91 1.75 -2.48
C ASN A 178 5.66 0.47 -3.31
N ASP A 179 5.38 0.63 -4.60
CA ASP A 179 5.24 -0.46 -5.57
C ASP A 179 6.63 -0.90 -6.06
N THR A 180 7.47 0.05 -6.44
CA THR A 180 8.71 -0.24 -7.19
C THR A 180 9.86 -0.72 -6.30
N PHE A 181 10.12 -0.05 -5.17
CA PHE A 181 11.34 -0.30 -4.39
C PHE A 181 11.40 -1.70 -3.78
N PRO A 182 10.30 -2.28 -3.25
CA PRO A 182 10.31 -3.67 -2.81
C PRO A 182 10.67 -4.66 -3.93
N LEU A 183 10.20 -4.41 -5.16
CA LEU A 183 10.53 -5.24 -6.33
C LEU A 183 12.02 -5.14 -6.67
N TRP A 184 12.57 -3.93 -6.73
CA TRP A 184 14.00 -3.71 -6.98
C TRP A 184 14.87 -4.28 -5.87
N TYR A 185 14.45 -4.23 -4.61
CA TYR A 185 15.15 -4.91 -3.52
C TYR A 185 15.26 -6.42 -3.78
N LEU A 186 14.15 -7.08 -4.15
CA LEU A 186 14.18 -8.51 -4.47
C LEU A 186 15.07 -8.82 -5.67
N GLN A 187 15.10 -7.96 -6.68
CA GLN A 187 15.94 -8.17 -7.86
C GLN A 187 17.42 -7.91 -7.60
N GLU A 188 17.75 -6.77 -6.97
CA GLU A 188 19.13 -6.29 -6.83
C GLU A 188 19.84 -6.83 -5.60
N VAL A 189 19.12 -7.17 -4.54
CA VAL A 189 19.72 -7.72 -3.31
C VAL A 189 19.52 -9.24 -3.25
N GLU A 190 18.29 -9.71 -3.40
CA GLU A 190 17.95 -11.13 -3.23
C GLU A 190 18.15 -11.97 -4.51
N GLY A 191 18.35 -11.33 -5.67
CA GLY A 191 18.55 -12.02 -6.95
C GLY A 191 17.30 -12.76 -7.46
N ILE A 192 16.11 -12.36 -7.04
CA ILE A 192 14.84 -13.01 -7.39
C ILE A 192 14.23 -12.35 -8.63
N ARG A 193 13.84 -13.18 -9.61
CA ARG A 193 13.14 -12.73 -10.85
C ARG A 193 13.83 -11.55 -11.53
N THR A 194 15.16 -11.61 -11.61
CA THR A 194 16.01 -10.63 -12.31
C THR A 194 15.75 -10.58 -13.82
N ASP A 195 14.94 -11.48 -14.36
CA ASP A 195 14.53 -11.50 -15.76
C ASP A 195 13.40 -10.50 -16.09
N VAL A 196 12.57 -10.12 -15.11
CA VAL A 196 11.46 -9.17 -15.28
C VAL A 196 12.00 -7.75 -15.33
N ARG A 197 11.60 -6.97 -16.33
CA ARG A 197 12.00 -5.56 -16.44
C ARG A 197 10.94 -4.67 -15.79
N VAL A 198 11.21 -4.21 -14.57
CA VAL A 198 10.35 -3.27 -13.84
C VAL A 198 10.52 -1.87 -14.41
N VAL A 199 9.40 -1.22 -14.76
CA VAL A 199 9.33 0.12 -15.35
C VAL A 199 8.47 1.01 -14.47
N ASN A 200 9.11 1.80 -13.61
CA ASN A 200 8.45 2.83 -12.83
C ASN A 200 7.97 4.00 -13.70
N LEU A 201 6.66 4.27 -13.70
CA LEU A 201 6.03 5.31 -14.51
C LEU A 201 6.42 6.73 -14.06
N SER A 202 6.61 6.95 -12.76
CA SER A 202 7.07 8.25 -12.24
C SER A 202 8.44 8.64 -12.80
N LEU A 203 9.36 7.68 -12.94
CA LEU A 203 10.67 7.87 -13.56
C LEU A 203 10.63 7.86 -15.08
N ALA A 204 9.64 7.21 -15.70
CA ALA A 204 9.43 7.20 -17.16
C ALA A 204 9.18 8.59 -17.74
N ASN A 205 8.94 9.60 -16.89
CA ASN A 205 8.91 11.00 -17.30
C ASN A 205 10.30 11.58 -17.66
N THR A 206 11.38 10.84 -17.40
CA THR A 206 12.75 11.34 -17.55
C THR A 206 13.53 10.58 -18.63
N GLY A 207 14.19 11.32 -19.52
CA GLY A 207 14.92 10.72 -20.63
C GLY A 207 16.09 9.83 -20.22
N TRP A 208 16.78 10.17 -19.12
CA TRP A 208 17.90 9.35 -18.61
C TRP A 208 17.43 7.95 -18.21
N TYR A 209 16.24 7.83 -17.62
CA TYR A 209 15.69 6.55 -17.20
C TYR A 209 15.26 5.71 -18.42
N LEU A 210 14.69 6.34 -19.46
CA LEU A 210 14.36 5.62 -20.69
C LEU A 210 15.61 5.12 -21.44
N LEU A 211 16.70 5.90 -21.43
CA LEU A 211 17.99 5.43 -21.93
C LEU A 211 18.51 4.24 -21.13
N GLN A 212 18.35 4.28 -19.80
CA GLN A 212 18.69 3.17 -18.93
C GLN A 212 17.89 1.91 -19.30
N LEU A 213 16.58 2.04 -19.52
CA LEU A 213 15.71 0.95 -19.94
C LEU A 213 16.14 0.37 -21.30
N LYS A 214 16.52 1.23 -22.25
CA LYS A 214 16.91 0.87 -23.61
C LYS A 214 18.24 0.12 -23.68
N HIS A 215 19.24 0.54 -22.90
CA HIS A 215 20.63 0.09 -23.08
C HIS A 215 21.12 -0.86 -22.00
N GLU A 216 20.65 -0.71 -20.76
CA GLU A 216 21.18 -1.48 -19.64
C GLU A 216 20.53 -2.86 -19.50
N ARG A 217 21.30 -3.78 -18.92
CA ARG A 217 20.92 -5.17 -18.63
C ARG A 217 21.18 -5.49 -17.16
N PRO A 218 20.53 -4.80 -16.21
CA PRO A 218 20.77 -5.04 -14.79
C PRO A 218 20.50 -6.52 -14.47
N ARG A 219 21.47 -7.16 -13.81
CA ARG A 219 21.41 -8.58 -13.45
C ARG A 219 21.08 -9.53 -14.62
N GLY A 220 21.39 -9.14 -15.86
CA GLY A 220 21.13 -9.94 -17.07
C GLY A 220 19.72 -9.78 -17.66
N ALA A 221 18.88 -8.89 -17.12
CA ALA A 221 17.57 -8.58 -17.67
C ALA A 221 17.67 -8.14 -19.14
N LYS A 222 16.69 -8.52 -19.96
CA LYS A 222 16.61 -8.03 -21.34
C LYS A 222 16.29 -6.53 -21.35
N PRO A 223 17.01 -5.73 -22.18
CA PRO A 223 16.68 -4.32 -22.33
C PRO A 223 15.26 -4.16 -22.90
N VAL A 224 14.67 -2.99 -22.68
CA VAL A 224 13.39 -2.62 -23.26
C VAL A 224 13.61 -2.21 -24.71
N GLY A 225 12.89 -2.83 -25.64
CA GLY A 225 12.96 -2.45 -27.04
C GLY A 225 12.39 -1.05 -27.22
N LEU A 226 13.21 -0.09 -27.65
CA LEU A 226 12.81 1.27 -28.00
C LEU A 226 13.52 1.63 -29.30
N LYS A 227 12.77 1.77 -30.39
CA LYS A 227 13.32 2.10 -31.72
C LYS A 227 13.69 3.57 -31.88
N VAL A 228 13.04 4.43 -31.10
CA VAL A 228 13.28 5.88 -31.10
C VAL A 228 14.75 6.19 -30.74
N SER A 229 15.30 7.28 -31.29
CA SER A 229 16.71 7.64 -31.10
C SER A 229 17.02 8.08 -29.67
N ASP A 230 18.30 7.98 -29.27
CA ASP A 230 18.73 8.42 -27.94
C ASP A 230 18.55 9.93 -27.73
N ALA A 231 18.65 10.73 -28.79
CA ALA A 231 18.42 12.17 -28.74
C ALA A 231 16.95 12.48 -28.42
N GLU A 232 16.01 11.77 -29.07
CA GLU A 232 14.57 11.91 -28.81
C GLU A 232 14.21 11.45 -27.39
N LEU A 233 14.81 10.36 -26.89
CA LEU A 233 14.60 9.93 -25.50
C LEU A 233 15.09 10.95 -24.49
N ARG A 234 16.28 11.55 -24.68
CA ARG A 234 16.78 12.61 -23.78
C ARG A 234 15.85 13.83 -23.76
N GLY A 235 15.29 14.15 -24.91
CA GLY A 235 14.37 15.27 -25.11
C GLY A 235 12.90 14.94 -24.89
N ILE A 236 12.56 13.80 -24.26
CA ILE A 236 11.16 13.43 -24.05
C ILE A 236 10.42 14.54 -23.28
N THR A 237 9.28 14.94 -23.82
CA THR A 237 8.48 16.06 -23.31
C THR A 237 7.00 15.84 -23.63
N TYR A 238 6.17 16.80 -23.23
CA TYR A 238 4.75 16.80 -23.54
C TYR A 238 4.51 16.86 -25.05
N VAL A 239 3.66 15.97 -25.56
CA VAL A 239 3.32 15.92 -26.99
C VAL A 239 1.88 16.41 -27.16
N PRO A 240 1.65 17.50 -27.92
CA PRO A 240 0.30 18.00 -28.16
C PRO A 240 -0.45 17.02 -29.05
N VAL A 241 -1.56 16.49 -28.55
CA VAL A 241 -2.41 15.57 -29.29
C VAL A 241 -3.79 15.52 -28.65
N ASP A 242 -4.81 15.29 -29.49
CA ASP A 242 -6.13 14.92 -29.00
C ASP A 242 -6.15 13.43 -28.64
N SER A 243 -6.95 12.62 -29.32
CA SER A 243 -6.99 11.18 -29.11
C SER A 243 -6.47 10.44 -30.33
N VAL A 244 -5.69 9.39 -30.08
CA VAL A 244 -5.06 8.59 -31.12
C VAL A 244 -5.53 7.15 -30.96
N ASP A 245 -6.11 6.60 -32.02
CA ASP A 245 -6.40 5.17 -32.10
C ASP A 245 -5.12 4.44 -32.50
N VAL A 246 -4.69 3.49 -31.66
CA VAL A 246 -3.47 2.72 -31.85
C VAL A 246 -3.82 1.26 -32.11
N ALA A 247 -3.09 0.61 -33.02
CA ALA A 247 -3.21 -0.80 -33.30
C ALA A 247 -1.83 -1.46 -33.42
N VAL A 248 -1.62 -2.58 -32.72
CA VAL A 248 -0.40 -3.39 -32.80
C VAL A 248 -0.80 -4.85 -33.08
N PRO A 249 -0.14 -5.58 -33.99
CA PRO A 249 -0.45 -6.98 -34.23
C PRO A 249 -0.39 -7.81 -32.94
N ALA A 250 -1.38 -8.68 -32.72
CA ALA A 250 -1.46 -9.50 -31.51
C ALA A 250 -0.35 -10.57 -31.45
N GLY A 251 0.09 -11.03 -32.62
CA GLY A 251 1.14 -12.05 -32.74
C GLY A 251 0.81 -13.29 -31.92
N PRO A 252 1.74 -13.80 -31.09
CA PRO A 252 1.51 -15.01 -30.30
C PRO A 252 0.52 -14.82 -29.13
N GLU A 253 0.22 -13.59 -28.71
CA GLU A 253 -0.62 -13.35 -27.52
C GLU A 253 -2.07 -13.79 -27.73
N GLN A 254 -2.59 -13.71 -28.96
CA GLN A 254 -3.93 -14.18 -29.28
C GLN A 254 -4.06 -15.70 -29.06
N ARG A 255 -3.09 -16.48 -29.58
CA ARG A 255 -3.08 -17.93 -29.43
C ARG A 255 -2.91 -18.32 -27.96
N ARG A 256 -2.00 -17.65 -27.24
CA ARG A 256 -1.80 -17.89 -25.80
C ARG A 256 -3.07 -17.72 -25.01
N LEU A 257 -3.87 -16.70 -25.32
CA LEU A 257 -5.13 -16.44 -24.63
C LEU A 257 -6.13 -17.60 -24.80
N TYR A 258 -6.23 -18.15 -26.01
CA TYR A 258 -7.02 -19.36 -26.26
C TYR A 258 -6.46 -20.59 -25.52
N ASP A 259 -5.14 -20.76 -25.52
CA ASP A 259 -4.49 -21.89 -24.85
C ASP A 259 -4.66 -21.82 -23.32
N ASP A 260 -4.64 -20.63 -22.73
CA ASP A 260 -4.90 -20.41 -21.31
C ASP A 260 -6.36 -20.76 -20.97
N ALA A 261 -7.32 -20.24 -21.74
CA ALA A 261 -8.75 -20.52 -21.54
C ALA A 261 -9.07 -22.02 -21.68
N ARG A 262 -8.45 -22.70 -22.67
CA ARG A 262 -8.57 -24.16 -22.84
C ARG A 262 -7.97 -24.93 -21.68
N ARG A 263 -6.83 -24.50 -21.13
CA ARG A 263 -6.20 -25.11 -19.96
C ARG A 263 -7.08 -25.00 -18.72
N SER A 264 -7.68 -23.83 -18.50
CA SER A 264 -8.62 -23.58 -17.40
C SER A 264 -10.00 -24.20 -17.64
N GLY A 265 -10.31 -24.60 -18.88
CA GLY A 265 -11.61 -25.14 -19.25
C GLY A 265 -12.73 -24.09 -19.18
N VAL A 266 -12.41 -22.83 -19.45
CA VAL A 266 -13.34 -21.69 -19.40
C VAL A 266 -13.52 -21.07 -20.78
N SER A 267 -14.68 -20.44 -20.99
CA SER A 267 -14.94 -19.64 -22.18
C SER A 267 -14.39 -18.23 -22.01
N LEU A 268 -13.86 -17.66 -23.09
CA LEU A 268 -13.45 -16.26 -23.10
C LEU A 268 -14.68 -15.33 -23.14
N PRO A 269 -14.62 -14.17 -22.48
CA PRO A 269 -15.75 -13.22 -22.44
C PRO A 269 -16.02 -12.56 -23.80
N ALA A 270 -15.02 -12.52 -24.68
CA ALA A 270 -15.12 -12.00 -26.03
C ALA A 270 -14.14 -12.74 -26.94
N THR A 271 -14.29 -12.56 -28.26
CA THR A 271 -13.34 -13.11 -29.24
C THR A 271 -12.05 -12.28 -29.24
N PRO A 272 -10.87 -12.86 -28.97
CA PRO A 272 -9.58 -12.19 -29.11
C PRO A 272 -9.36 -11.64 -30.52
N SER A 273 -8.92 -10.39 -30.61
CA SER A 273 -8.60 -9.70 -31.87
C SER A 273 -7.24 -10.12 -32.41
N ASP A 274 -7.06 -10.04 -33.73
CA ASP A 274 -5.76 -10.20 -34.40
C ASP A 274 -4.78 -9.05 -34.11
N SER A 275 -5.25 -8.00 -33.45
CA SER A 275 -4.47 -6.83 -33.07
C SER A 275 -4.92 -6.29 -31.71
N LEU A 276 -3.97 -5.88 -30.88
CA LEU A 276 -4.25 -5.03 -29.72
C LEU A 276 -4.64 -3.64 -30.21
N ARG A 277 -5.85 -3.19 -29.87
CA ARG A 277 -6.40 -1.88 -30.27
C ARG A 277 -6.92 -1.11 -29.08
N TRP A 278 -6.41 0.11 -28.90
CA TRP A 278 -6.86 1.00 -27.84
C TRP A 278 -6.85 2.45 -28.32
N ARG A 279 -7.55 3.31 -27.58
CA ARG A 279 -7.59 4.75 -27.85
C ARG A 279 -6.83 5.47 -26.76
N MET A 280 -5.70 6.06 -27.12
CA MET A 280 -4.95 6.94 -26.23
C MET A 280 -5.71 8.25 -26.07
N LYS A 281 -5.92 8.65 -24.82
CA LYS A 281 -6.51 9.95 -24.45
C LYS A 281 -5.40 10.86 -23.89
N PRO A 282 -5.54 12.18 -24.01
CA PRO A 282 -4.61 13.12 -23.38
C PRO A 282 -4.55 12.90 -21.88
N GLY A 283 -3.33 12.92 -21.31
CA GLY A 283 -3.10 12.84 -19.86
C GLY A 283 -3.15 14.20 -19.15
N LEU A 284 -3.14 15.30 -19.91
CA LEU A 284 -3.18 16.67 -19.40
C LEU A 284 -3.86 17.60 -20.41
N THR A 285 -4.72 18.49 -19.93
CA THR A 285 -5.22 19.62 -20.72
C THR A 285 -4.79 20.92 -20.04
N TYR A 286 -4.12 21.79 -20.79
CA TYR A 286 -3.66 23.08 -20.32
C TYR A 286 -3.98 24.17 -21.34
N GLN A 287 -4.68 25.22 -20.90
CA GLN A 287 -5.11 26.34 -21.75
C GLN A 287 -5.84 25.91 -23.03
N GLY A 288 -6.69 24.88 -22.94
CA GLY A 288 -7.47 24.37 -24.07
C GLY A 288 -6.70 23.48 -25.04
N VAL A 289 -5.40 23.23 -24.80
CA VAL A 289 -4.59 22.29 -25.58
C VAL A 289 -4.40 21.00 -24.78
N SER A 290 -4.58 19.88 -25.47
CA SER A 290 -4.44 18.53 -24.93
C SER A 290 -3.04 17.97 -25.19
N TYR A 291 -2.48 17.31 -24.18
CA TYR A 291 -1.11 16.77 -24.23
C TYR A 291 -1.07 15.33 -23.70
N LEU A 292 -0.21 14.52 -24.32
CA LEU A 292 0.36 13.35 -23.66
C LEU A 292 1.52 13.77 -22.77
N ARG A 293 1.59 13.19 -21.57
CA ARG A 293 2.72 13.37 -20.66
C ARG A 293 3.91 12.55 -21.15
N PRO A 294 5.15 12.91 -20.77
CA PRO A 294 6.33 12.10 -21.07
C PRO A 294 6.16 10.61 -20.71
N GLN A 295 5.58 10.28 -19.55
CA GLN A 295 5.28 8.88 -19.20
C GLN A 295 4.28 8.20 -20.15
N ASP A 296 3.26 8.91 -20.65
CA ASP A 296 2.26 8.33 -21.56
C ASP A 296 2.90 7.98 -22.90
N VAL A 297 3.77 8.88 -23.38
CA VAL A 297 4.60 8.67 -24.58
C VAL A 297 5.55 7.48 -24.40
N ALA A 298 6.17 7.35 -23.22
CA ALA A 298 7.04 6.23 -22.91
C ALA A 298 6.28 4.89 -22.89
N VAL A 299 5.11 4.81 -22.23
CA VAL A 299 4.28 3.59 -22.23
C VAL A 299 3.90 3.22 -23.65
N TYR A 300 3.48 4.19 -24.47
CA TYR A 300 3.17 3.97 -25.88
C TYR A 300 4.35 3.36 -26.64
N MET A 301 5.53 3.98 -26.59
CA MET A 301 6.73 3.49 -27.27
C MET A 301 7.11 2.07 -26.83
N ILE A 302 7.04 1.79 -25.53
CA ILE A 302 7.35 0.47 -24.98
C ILE A 302 6.35 -0.57 -25.48
N VAL A 303 5.05 -0.26 -25.47
CA VAL A 303 4.02 -1.21 -25.91
C VAL A 303 4.18 -1.52 -27.40
N ILE A 304 4.29 -0.51 -28.28
CA ILE A 304 4.37 -0.74 -29.73
C ILE A 304 5.63 -1.52 -30.16
N ASP A 305 6.74 -1.36 -29.43
CA ASP A 305 8.01 -1.99 -29.78
C ASP A 305 8.22 -3.37 -29.14
N ASN A 306 7.47 -3.71 -28.08
CA ASN A 306 7.67 -4.96 -27.31
C ASN A 306 6.47 -5.92 -27.35
N TYR A 307 5.26 -5.45 -27.63
CA TYR A 307 4.07 -6.31 -27.65
C TYR A 307 4.22 -7.42 -28.72
N GLY A 308 3.83 -8.64 -28.36
CA GLY A 308 4.03 -9.85 -29.17
C GLY A 308 5.45 -10.43 -29.15
N LYS A 309 6.46 -9.73 -28.60
CA LYS A 309 7.84 -10.24 -28.43
C LYS A 309 8.11 -10.73 -27.01
N ARG A 310 7.54 -10.04 -26.02
CA ARG A 310 7.59 -10.41 -24.60
C ARG A 310 6.30 -9.95 -23.89
N PRO A 311 5.87 -10.63 -22.83
CA PRO A 311 4.68 -10.25 -22.06
C PRO A 311 4.81 -8.86 -21.43
N ILE A 312 3.70 -8.12 -21.37
CA ILE A 312 3.61 -6.78 -20.79
C ILE A 312 2.54 -6.81 -19.70
N TYR A 313 2.90 -6.28 -18.54
CA TYR A 313 2.05 -6.21 -17.37
C TYR A 313 2.01 -4.81 -16.77
N PHE A 314 0.93 -4.49 -16.09
CA PHE A 314 0.83 -3.39 -15.13
C PHE A 314 0.64 -3.96 -13.73
N ALA A 315 1.29 -3.41 -12.72
CA ALA A 315 0.95 -3.75 -11.34
C ALA A 315 -0.50 -3.32 -11.04
N LEU A 316 -1.19 -4.05 -10.16
CA LEU A 316 -2.57 -3.77 -9.75
C LEU A 316 -2.73 -2.36 -9.15
N THR A 317 -1.64 -1.79 -8.63
CA THR A 317 -1.53 -0.46 -8.04
C THR A 317 -1.37 0.68 -9.06
N VAL A 318 -1.20 0.38 -10.34
CA VAL A 318 -1.15 1.41 -11.39
C VAL A 318 -2.56 1.95 -11.64
N ASP A 319 -2.70 3.27 -11.69
CA ASP A 319 -4.00 3.91 -11.98
C ASP A 319 -4.37 3.69 -13.46
N PRO A 320 -5.62 3.29 -13.79
CA PRO A 320 -6.08 3.16 -15.17
C PRO A 320 -5.81 4.39 -16.06
N ALA A 321 -5.82 5.60 -15.51
CA ALA A 321 -5.50 6.84 -16.23
C ALA A 321 -4.04 6.89 -16.71
N GLU A 322 -3.14 6.10 -16.11
CA GLU A 322 -1.74 5.99 -16.51
C GLU A 322 -1.48 4.81 -17.48
N MET A 323 -2.49 4.00 -17.75
CA MET A 323 -2.41 2.87 -18.69
C MET A 323 -2.70 3.29 -20.14
N ILE A 324 -2.75 4.59 -20.44
CA ILE A 324 -2.96 5.16 -21.78
C ILE A 324 -4.18 4.61 -22.54
N GLY A 325 -5.22 4.16 -21.84
CA GLY A 325 -6.44 3.56 -22.42
C GLY A 325 -6.36 2.05 -22.68
N LEU A 326 -5.29 1.38 -22.22
CA LEU A 326 -5.14 -0.07 -22.26
C LEU A 326 -5.93 -0.79 -21.16
N ASP A 327 -6.58 -0.09 -20.24
CA ASP A 327 -7.37 -0.63 -19.13
C ASP A 327 -8.50 -1.55 -19.59
N GLN A 328 -9.00 -1.38 -20.82
CA GLN A 328 -9.97 -2.27 -21.45
C GLN A 328 -9.35 -3.52 -22.08
N ASN A 329 -8.03 -3.64 -22.12
CA ASN A 329 -7.28 -4.71 -22.77
C ASN A 329 -6.44 -5.49 -21.77
N LEU A 330 -7.00 -5.73 -20.58
CA LEU A 330 -6.31 -6.36 -19.47
C LEU A 330 -6.97 -7.68 -19.05
N ARG A 331 -6.14 -8.61 -18.61
CA ARG A 331 -6.54 -9.78 -17.82
C ARG A 331 -5.96 -9.65 -16.42
N LEU A 332 -6.80 -9.78 -15.40
CA LEU A 332 -6.39 -9.77 -14.00
C LEU A 332 -5.73 -11.11 -13.64
N ASP A 333 -4.40 -11.12 -13.53
CA ASP A 333 -3.57 -12.28 -13.17
C ASP A 333 -3.12 -12.19 -11.69
N GLY A 334 -3.95 -11.60 -10.83
CA GLY A 334 -3.68 -11.39 -9.40
C GLY A 334 -3.24 -9.96 -9.11
N LEU A 335 -2.06 -9.76 -8.53
CA LEU A 335 -1.50 -8.42 -8.26
C LEU A 335 -0.92 -7.72 -9.50
N VAL A 336 -1.12 -8.29 -10.68
CA VAL A 336 -0.74 -7.71 -11.97
C VAL A 336 -1.86 -7.90 -12.98
N TYR A 337 -1.95 -6.96 -13.90
CA TYR A 337 -2.74 -7.04 -15.11
C TYR A 337 -1.86 -7.40 -16.29
N ARG A 338 -2.23 -8.44 -17.04
CA ARG A 338 -1.59 -8.78 -18.31
C ARG A 338 -2.26 -8.02 -19.45
N VAL A 339 -1.48 -7.39 -20.33
CA VAL A 339 -2.00 -6.80 -21.57
C VAL A 339 -2.36 -7.90 -22.57
N VAL A 340 -3.62 -7.96 -23.00
CA VAL A 340 -4.18 -9.02 -23.86
C VAL A 340 -4.95 -8.44 -25.05
N PRO A 341 -5.02 -9.12 -26.20
CA PRO A 341 -5.70 -8.61 -27.39
C PRO A 341 -7.22 -8.88 -27.33
N LEU A 342 -7.82 -8.68 -26.16
CA LEU A 342 -9.24 -8.90 -25.89
C LEU A 342 -9.77 -7.65 -25.18
N LYS A 343 -10.95 -7.16 -25.56
CA LYS A 343 -11.59 -6.04 -24.88
C LYS A 343 -12.56 -6.51 -23.81
N SER A 344 -12.46 -5.96 -22.62
CA SER A 344 -13.39 -6.09 -21.49
C SER A 344 -13.99 -4.73 -21.13
N GLY A 345 -15.09 -4.72 -20.36
CA GLY A 345 -15.74 -3.47 -19.94
C GLY A 345 -14.84 -2.62 -19.04
N SER A 346 -14.08 -3.27 -18.15
CA SER A 346 -13.09 -2.69 -17.25
C SER A 346 -11.88 -3.61 -17.07
N ALA A 347 -10.81 -3.08 -16.46
CA ALA A 347 -9.60 -3.82 -16.10
C ALA A 347 -9.87 -5.02 -15.18
N HIS A 348 -10.92 -4.96 -14.35
CA HIS A 348 -11.26 -6.00 -13.39
C HIS A 348 -12.25 -7.04 -13.96
N ASP A 349 -12.80 -6.80 -15.15
CA ASP A 349 -13.90 -7.60 -15.68
C ASP A 349 -13.47 -8.94 -16.23
N PHE A 350 -12.19 -9.09 -16.59
CA PHE A 350 -11.66 -10.32 -17.14
C PHE A 350 -10.56 -10.90 -16.24
N ALA A 351 -10.82 -12.07 -15.67
CA ALA A 351 -9.85 -12.89 -14.97
C ALA A 351 -9.96 -14.32 -15.48
N ASP A 352 -8.84 -15.02 -15.62
CA ASP A 352 -8.84 -16.47 -15.85
C ASP A 352 -8.80 -17.18 -14.49
N PRO A 353 -9.83 -17.95 -14.08
CA PRO A 353 -9.90 -18.50 -12.73
C PRO A 353 -8.76 -19.48 -12.42
N GLY A 354 -8.27 -20.23 -13.41
CA GLY A 354 -7.15 -21.15 -13.22
C GLY A 354 -5.83 -20.44 -12.96
N THR A 355 -5.54 -19.39 -13.72
CA THR A 355 -4.37 -18.52 -13.54
C THR A 355 -4.46 -17.77 -12.21
N LEU A 356 -5.60 -17.15 -11.93
CA LEU A 356 -5.82 -16.38 -10.70
C LEU A 356 -5.71 -17.27 -9.45
N TYR A 357 -6.36 -18.43 -9.45
CA TYR A 357 -6.23 -19.42 -8.37
C TYR A 357 -4.77 -19.89 -8.24
N GLY A 358 -4.11 -20.25 -9.34
CA GLY A 358 -2.72 -20.72 -9.31
C GLY A 358 -1.75 -19.70 -8.69
N ASN A 359 -1.92 -18.42 -9.02
CA ASN A 359 -1.13 -17.36 -8.42
C ASN A 359 -1.43 -17.23 -6.92
N MET A 360 -2.70 -17.10 -6.55
CA MET A 360 -3.09 -16.85 -5.15
C MET A 360 -2.87 -18.04 -4.21
N PHE A 361 -3.02 -19.27 -4.66
CA PHE A 361 -3.00 -20.46 -3.80
C PHE A 361 -1.65 -21.19 -3.82
N ASN A 362 -0.94 -21.16 -4.94
CA ASN A 362 0.30 -21.93 -5.11
C ASN A 362 1.55 -21.04 -5.15
N THR A 363 1.42 -19.79 -5.60
CA THR A 363 2.57 -18.89 -5.81
C THR A 363 2.72 -17.87 -4.67
N TYR A 364 1.59 -17.35 -4.18
CA TYR A 364 1.60 -16.22 -3.26
C TYR A 364 1.99 -16.59 -1.84
N ARG A 365 2.69 -15.67 -1.19
CA ARG A 365 3.07 -15.72 0.21
C ARG A 365 2.24 -14.73 1.02
N TYR A 366 1.86 -15.15 2.22
CA TYR A 366 0.98 -14.41 3.12
C TYR A 366 1.49 -14.51 4.56
N ARG A 367 2.80 -14.41 4.76
CA ARG A 367 3.40 -14.61 6.08
C ARG A 367 2.84 -13.59 7.06
N ASN A 368 2.29 -14.09 8.16
CA ASN A 368 1.73 -13.30 9.26
C ASN A 368 0.58 -12.33 8.92
N THR A 369 -0.02 -12.40 7.73
CA THR A 369 -1.16 -11.51 7.39
C THR A 369 -2.33 -11.73 8.36
N GLY A 370 -2.64 -12.99 8.67
CA GLY A 370 -3.68 -13.37 9.63
C GLY A 370 -3.25 -13.33 11.11
N ASN A 371 -1.99 -13.01 11.41
CA ASN A 371 -1.50 -12.97 12.80
C ASN A 371 -1.78 -11.60 13.43
N LEU A 372 -2.83 -11.52 14.27
CA LEU A 372 -3.25 -10.29 14.96
C LEU A 372 -2.19 -9.71 15.92
N GLY A 373 -1.19 -10.50 16.32
CA GLY A 373 -0.08 -10.07 17.18
C GLY A 373 1.01 -9.27 16.46
N VAL A 374 1.15 -9.42 15.14
CA VAL A 374 2.13 -8.67 14.35
C VAL A 374 1.63 -7.25 14.10
N ASN A 375 2.47 -6.25 14.36
CA ASN A 375 2.15 -4.87 14.05
C ASN A 375 2.34 -4.58 12.55
N ILE A 376 1.26 -4.18 11.89
CA ILE A 376 1.24 -3.80 10.49
C ILE A 376 0.79 -2.34 10.43
N ASP A 377 1.66 -1.47 9.92
CA ASP A 377 1.36 -0.05 9.77
C ASP A 377 0.33 0.20 8.65
N GLU A 378 -0.26 1.39 8.65
CA GLU A 378 -1.31 1.78 7.71
C GLU A 378 -0.89 1.66 6.24
N THR A 379 0.34 2.05 5.88
CA THR A 379 0.83 1.92 4.50
C THR A 379 0.89 0.45 4.08
N SER A 380 1.38 -0.42 4.96
CA SER A 380 1.39 -1.87 4.73
C SER A 380 -0.03 -2.45 4.68
N LEU A 381 -0.98 -1.96 5.50
CA LEU A 381 -2.39 -2.39 5.44
C LEU A 381 -3.05 -1.98 4.12
N ASN A 382 -2.80 -0.77 3.63
CA ASN A 382 -3.30 -0.31 2.34
C ASN A 382 -2.77 -1.18 1.19
N LEU A 383 -1.50 -1.59 1.26
CA LEU A 383 -0.90 -2.50 0.29
C LEU A 383 -1.55 -3.90 0.34
N LEU A 384 -1.89 -4.40 1.54
CA LEU A 384 -2.62 -5.66 1.72
C LEU A 384 -4.10 -5.57 1.28
N GLY A 385 -4.68 -4.38 1.23
CA GLY A 385 -6.03 -4.13 0.71
C GLY A 385 -6.23 -4.58 -0.73
N ASN A 386 -5.14 -4.80 -1.48
CA ASN A 386 -5.17 -5.31 -2.85
C ASN A 386 -5.54 -6.79 -2.96
N TYR A 387 -5.40 -7.60 -1.90
CA TYR A 387 -5.66 -9.04 -1.96
C TYR A 387 -7.14 -9.42 -1.80
N PRO A 388 -7.90 -8.91 -0.80
CA PRO A 388 -9.30 -9.28 -0.61
C PRO A 388 -10.17 -9.17 -1.87
N PRO A 389 -10.07 -8.11 -2.70
CA PRO A 389 -10.84 -8.02 -3.94
C PRO A 389 -10.56 -9.17 -4.92
N LEU A 390 -9.35 -9.74 -4.94
CA LEU A 390 -9.00 -10.89 -5.78
C LEU A 390 -9.72 -12.16 -5.33
N PHE A 391 -9.79 -12.41 -4.02
CA PHE A 391 -10.55 -13.53 -3.46
C PHE A 391 -12.05 -13.38 -3.74
N GLY A 392 -12.57 -12.17 -3.55
CA GLY A 392 -13.96 -11.86 -3.87
C GLY A 392 -14.27 -12.09 -5.34
N ARG A 393 -13.44 -11.57 -6.24
CA ARG A 393 -13.60 -11.75 -7.68
C ARG A 393 -13.59 -13.22 -8.08
N LEU A 394 -12.62 -13.99 -7.60
CA LEU A 394 -12.52 -15.41 -7.90
C LEU A 394 -13.73 -16.20 -7.37
N ALA A 395 -14.16 -15.91 -6.14
CA ALA A 395 -15.31 -16.57 -5.54
C ALA A 395 -16.61 -16.26 -6.30
N ILE A 396 -16.83 -15.00 -6.69
CA ILE A 396 -18.01 -14.58 -7.48
C ILE A 396 -18.00 -15.26 -8.85
N ASP A 397 -16.86 -15.25 -9.54
CA ASP A 397 -16.73 -15.91 -10.85
C ASP A 397 -17.11 -17.39 -10.73
N LEU A 398 -16.52 -18.11 -9.78
CA LEU A 398 -16.82 -19.52 -9.55
C LEU A 398 -18.29 -19.78 -9.17
N ALA A 399 -18.92 -18.85 -8.44
CA ALA A 399 -20.31 -18.93 -8.02
C ALA A 399 -21.33 -18.65 -9.13
N ASP A 400 -20.94 -18.00 -10.23
CA ASP A 400 -21.84 -17.67 -11.36
C ASP A 400 -22.34 -18.92 -12.09
N ALA A 401 -21.49 -19.94 -12.21
CA ALA A 401 -21.81 -21.24 -12.82
C ALA A 401 -21.44 -22.40 -11.89
N PRO A 402 -22.12 -22.58 -10.74
CA PRO A 402 -21.64 -23.43 -9.66
C PRO A 402 -21.68 -24.94 -10.00
N ALA A 403 -22.55 -25.35 -10.91
CA ALA A 403 -22.66 -26.74 -11.38
C ALA A 403 -21.55 -27.13 -12.37
N ASP A 404 -20.92 -26.13 -13.01
CA ASP A 404 -19.86 -26.36 -13.97
C ASP A 404 -18.54 -26.68 -13.25
N SER A 405 -17.57 -27.10 -14.04
CA SER A 405 -16.23 -27.42 -13.56
C SER A 405 -15.19 -26.51 -14.18
N VAL A 406 -14.14 -26.23 -13.43
CA VAL A 406 -12.99 -25.45 -13.86
C VAL A 406 -11.72 -26.25 -13.61
N SER A 407 -10.70 -26.05 -14.42
CA SER A 407 -9.39 -26.65 -14.19
C SER A 407 -8.45 -25.62 -13.56
N VAL A 408 -7.79 -26.01 -12.46
CA VAL A 408 -6.82 -25.17 -11.77
C VAL A 408 -5.54 -25.96 -11.50
N PRO A 409 -4.36 -25.32 -11.48
CA PRO A 409 -3.12 -26.00 -11.13
C PRO A 409 -3.08 -26.28 -9.62
N ASP A 410 -2.54 -27.44 -9.24
CA ASP A 410 -2.14 -27.71 -7.85
C ASP A 410 -0.75 -27.14 -7.55
N ALA A 411 -0.28 -27.30 -6.30
CA ALA A 411 1.02 -26.80 -5.85
C ALA A 411 2.23 -27.38 -6.62
N SER A 412 2.07 -28.51 -7.32
CA SER A 412 3.10 -29.08 -8.19
C SER A 412 3.04 -28.57 -9.64
N GLY A 413 2.03 -27.76 -9.96
CA GLY A 413 1.77 -27.25 -11.31
C GLY A 413 0.91 -28.17 -12.17
N VAL A 414 0.39 -29.27 -11.62
CA VAL A 414 -0.48 -30.21 -12.35
C VAL A 414 -1.91 -29.67 -12.37
N TRP A 415 -2.49 -29.54 -13.55
CA TRP A 415 -3.86 -29.04 -13.74
C TRP A 415 -4.87 -30.13 -13.40
N LYS A 416 -5.78 -29.82 -12.47
CA LYS A 416 -6.84 -30.71 -12.01
C LYS A 416 -8.19 -30.06 -12.22
N ARG A 417 -9.19 -30.87 -12.55
CA ARG A 417 -10.58 -30.43 -12.74
C ARG A 417 -11.31 -30.44 -11.39
N TRP A 418 -11.94 -29.33 -11.07
CA TRP A 418 -12.70 -29.10 -9.83
C TRP A 418 -14.11 -28.65 -10.17
N GLN A 419 -15.09 -29.00 -9.32
CA GLN A 419 -16.39 -28.34 -9.37
C GLN A 419 -16.23 -26.89 -8.91
N ARG A 420 -16.79 -25.94 -9.68
CA ARG A 420 -16.64 -24.50 -9.40
C ARG A 420 -17.17 -24.15 -8.02
N ARG A 421 -18.32 -24.72 -7.63
CA ARG A 421 -18.89 -24.59 -6.30
C ARG A 421 -17.92 -24.98 -5.18
N ALA A 422 -17.31 -26.17 -5.26
CA ALA A 422 -16.39 -26.65 -4.25
C ALA A 422 -15.15 -25.74 -4.13
N LEU A 423 -14.64 -25.29 -5.28
CA LEU A 423 -13.49 -24.38 -5.33
C LEU A 423 -13.82 -23.00 -4.75
N ALA A 424 -15.03 -22.48 -5.00
CA ALA A 424 -15.47 -21.20 -4.43
C ALA A 424 -15.42 -21.21 -2.89
N TYR A 425 -15.77 -22.33 -2.25
CA TYR A 425 -15.66 -22.46 -0.80
C TYR A 425 -14.23 -22.52 -0.32
N GLU A 426 -13.37 -23.24 -1.01
CA GLU A 426 -11.95 -23.28 -0.68
C GLU A 426 -11.35 -21.88 -0.74
N VAL A 427 -11.77 -21.09 -1.73
CA VAL A 427 -11.37 -19.69 -1.88
C VAL A 427 -11.79 -18.85 -0.67
N LEU A 428 -13.04 -18.95 -0.24
CA LEU A 428 -13.53 -18.22 0.93
C LEU A 428 -12.93 -18.71 2.26
N ASP A 429 -12.79 -20.02 2.46
CA ASP A 429 -12.18 -20.59 3.67
C ASP A 429 -10.70 -20.15 3.79
N ARG A 430 -9.97 -20.08 2.67
CA ARG A 430 -8.60 -19.55 2.66
C ARG A 430 -8.56 -18.06 2.94
N TYR A 431 -9.48 -17.30 2.35
CA TYR A 431 -9.59 -15.85 2.55
C TYR A 431 -9.75 -15.51 4.04
N GLU A 432 -10.70 -16.12 4.74
CA GLU A 432 -10.96 -15.88 6.16
C GLU A 432 -9.75 -16.16 7.05
N LYS A 433 -9.00 -17.23 6.73
CA LYS A 433 -7.79 -17.59 7.48
C LYS A 433 -6.65 -16.58 7.29
N LEU A 434 -6.53 -16.01 6.10
CA LEU A 434 -5.45 -15.10 5.74
C LEU A 434 -5.75 -13.64 6.09
N PHE A 435 -7.03 -13.25 6.03
CA PHE A 435 -7.51 -11.89 6.16
C PHE A 435 -8.70 -11.81 7.13
N PRO A 436 -8.45 -11.93 8.45
CA PRO A 436 -9.47 -11.76 9.48
C PRO A 436 -10.15 -10.39 9.40
N LEU A 437 -11.49 -10.37 9.51
CA LEU A 437 -12.31 -9.17 9.39
C LEU A 437 -11.98 -8.11 10.46
N GLU A 438 -11.41 -8.53 11.60
CA GLU A 438 -10.97 -7.64 12.67
C GLU A 438 -9.84 -6.69 12.25
N ARG A 439 -9.04 -7.10 11.25
CA ARG A 439 -7.93 -6.30 10.72
C ARG A 439 -8.18 -5.81 9.29
N TYR A 440 -8.86 -6.62 8.47
CA TYR A 440 -9.08 -6.34 7.06
C TYR A 440 -10.57 -6.14 6.80
N PRO A 441 -11.09 -4.91 7.01
CA PRO A 441 -12.47 -4.60 6.68
C PRO A 441 -12.69 -4.80 5.17
N VAL A 442 -13.89 -5.26 4.81
CA VAL A 442 -14.30 -5.47 3.42
C VAL A 442 -15.51 -4.62 3.11
N SER A 443 -15.76 -4.35 1.82
CA SER A 443 -16.98 -3.66 1.43
C SER A 443 -18.23 -4.43 1.87
N PRO A 444 -19.33 -3.74 2.24
CA PRO A 444 -20.60 -4.38 2.55
C PRO A 444 -21.07 -5.36 1.47
N GLY A 445 -20.92 -4.99 0.19
CA GLY A 445 -21.30 -5.84 -0.94
C GLY A 445 -20.54 -7.17 -0.98
N LEU A 446 -19.22 -7.15 -0.70
CA LEU A 446 -18.42 -8.37 -0.66
C LEU A 446 -18.78 -9.23 0.56
N ALA A 447 -18.96 -8.62 1.74
CA ALA A 447 -19.40 -9.35 2.93
C ALA A 447 -20.79 -10.00 2.73
N ALA A 448 -21.73 -9.28 2.12
CA ALA A 448 -23.07 -9.80 1.83
C ALA A 448 -23.04 -10.93 0.80
N SER A 449 -22.22 -10.81 -0.25
CA SER A 449 -22.02 -11.85 -1.24
C SER A 449 -21.43 -13.12 -0.61
N ALA A 450 -20.41 -12.97 0.23
CA ALA A 450 -19.81 -14.08 0.97
C ALA A 450 -20.82 -14.75 1.91
N ALA A 451 -21.59 -13.97 2.67
CA ALA A 451 -22.65 -14.48 3.54
C ALA A 451 -23.71 -15.26 2.76
N SER A 452 -24.21 -14.68 1.66
CA SER A 452 -25.25 -15.28 0.81
C SER A 452 -24.80 -16.60 0.20
N LEU A 453 -23.56 -16.66 -0.30
CA LEU A 453 -22.99 -17.89 -0.84
C LEU A 453 -22.94 -19.01 0.21
N ARG A 454 -22.51 -18.71 1.45
CA ARG A 454 -22.48 -19.67 2.56
C ARG A 454 -23.87 -20.16 2.95
N ILE A 455 -24.84 -19.26 2.98
CA ILE A 455 -26.23 -19.56 3.36
C ILE A 455 -26.90 -20.47 2.32
N SER A 456 -26.71 -20.18 1.03
CA SER A 456 -27.33 -20.94 -0.08
C SER A 456 -27.01 -22.43 -0.04
N GLU A 457 -26.00 -22.83 0.73
CA GLU A 457 -25.41 -24.17 0.74
C GLU A 457 -25.52 -24.83 2.12
N GLY A 458 -26.37 -24.29 2.98
CA GLY A 458 -26.66 -24.85 4.30
C GLY A 458 -25.57 -24.60 5.36
N ALA A 459 -24.46 -23.95 5.01
CA ALA A 459 -23.38 -23.59 5.92
C ALA A 459 -23.67 -22.30 6.70
N LYS A 460 -24.90 -22.15 7.23
CA LYS A 460 -25.33 -20.95 7.99
C LYS A 460 -24.35 -20.51 9.08
N PRO A 461 -23.71 -21.42 9.85
CA PRO A 461 -22.73 -21.02 10.86
C PRO A 461 -21.55 -20.21 10.31
N LYS A 462 -21.10 -20.52 9.08
CA LYS A 462 -19.99 -19.82 8.43
C LYS A 462 -20.40 -18.45 7.84
N ALA A 463 -21.70 -18.17 7.73
CA ALA A 463 -22.18 -16.86 7.30
C ALA A 463 -22.20 -15.83 8.45
N TYR A 464 -22.27 -16.27 9.70
CA TYR A 464 -22.43 -15.37 10.85
C TYR A 464 -21.31 -14.34 11.02
N PRO A 465 -20.02 -14.62 10.80
CA PRO A 465 -18.98 -13.59 10.89
C PRO A 465 -19.25 -12.40 9.95
N TYR A 466 -19.72 -12.66 8.73
CA TYR A 466 -20.08 -11.63 7.77
C TYR A 466 -21.38 -10.91 8.12
N ILE A 467 -22.38 -11.63 8.62
CA ILE A 467 -23.63 -11.02 9.12
C ILE A 467 -23.33 -10.09 10.30
N ASN A 468 -22.57 -10.56 11.28
CA ASN A 468 -22.17 -9.77 12.45
C ASN A 468 -21.33 -8.55 12.06
N TYR A 469 -20.47 -8.70 11.04
CA TYR A 469 -19.71 -7.58 10.48
C TYR A 469 -20.63 -6.52 9.86
N LEU A 470 -21.60 -6.93 9.04
CA LEU A 470 -22.60 -6.02 8.46
C LEU A 470 -23.47 -5.37 9.54
N GLU A 471 -23.88 -6.11 10.57
CA GLU A 471 -24.60 -5.59 11.74
C GLU A 471 -23.78 -4.54 12.49
N LEU A 472 -22.47 -4.78 12.68
CA LEU A 472 -21.55 -3.83 13.30
C LEU A 472 -21.41 -2.55 12.47
N LEU A 473 -21.28 -2.65 11.15
CA LEU A 473 -21.26 -1.48 10.26
C LEU A 473 -22.58 -0.70 10.35
N ALA A 474 -23.71 -1.41 10.32
CA ALA A 474 -25.04 -0.79 10.42
C ALA A 474 -25.24 -0.11 11.77
N SER A 475 -24.69 -0.64 12.86
CA SER A 475 -24.76 0.00 14.19
C SER A 475 -24.03 1.34 14.28
N ARG A 476 -23.11 1.61 13.35
CA ARG A 476 -22.28 2.82 13.30
C ARG A 476 -22.74 3.81 12.22
N SER A 477 -23.80 3.49 11.49
CA SER A 477 -24.35 4.28 10.40
C SER A 477 -25.88 4.42 10.56
N ASP A 478 -26.53 5.03 9.58
CA ASP A 478 -27.97 5.12 9.46
C ASP A 478 -28.40 4.87 8.01
N VAL A 479 -29.64 4.42 7.80
CA VAL A 479 -30.19 4.06 6.48
C VAL A 479 -30.14 5.23 5.51
N ARG A 480 -30.18 6.47 6.01
CA ARG A 480 -30.08 7.68 5.17
C ARG A 480 -28.67 7.93 4.66
N GLN A 481 -27.66 7.49 5.42
CA GLN A 481 -26.25 7.68 5.06
C GLN A 481 -25.74 6.53 4.19
N GLU A 482 -26.15 5.29 4.49
CA GLU A 482 -25.70 4.09 3.77
C GLU A 482 -26.85 3.15 3.38
N PRO A 483 -27.79 3.57 2.50
CA PRO A 483 -28.96 2.75 2.16
C PRO A 483 -28.62 1.39 1.56
N GLU A 484 -27.49 1.29 0.85
CA GLU A 484 -27.01 0.04 0.25
C GLU A 484 -26.64 -1.01 1.32
N LEU A 485 -26.00 -0.61 2.41
CA LEU A 485 -25.62 -1.51 3.51
C LEU A 485 -26.85 -2.20 4.11
N TYR A 486 -27.92 -1.45 4.36
CA TYR A 486 -29.15 -1.99 4.93
C TYR A 486 -29.91 -2.86 3.93
N LEU A 487 -29.90 -2.51 2.64
CA LEU A 487 -30.48 -3.35 1.60
C LEU A 487 -29.77 -4.71 1.55
N LEU A 488 -28.43 -4.71 1.54
CA LEU A 488 -27.62 -5.92 1.54
C LEU A 488 -27.86 -6.75 2.80
N LEU A 489 -27.88 -6.12 3.98
CA LEU A 489 -28.14 -6.80 5.25
C LEU A 489 -29.54 -7.44 5.27
N SER A 490 -30.57 -6.74 4.78
CA SER A 490 -31.93 -7.28 4.64
C SER A 490 -31.97 -8.51 3.71
N GLN A 491 -31.28 -8.44 2.56
CA GLN A 491 -31.18 -9.58 1.63
C GLN A 491 -30.51 -10.79 2.29
N VAL A 492 -29.41 -10.57 3.01
CA VAL A 492 -28.69 -11.63 3.74
C VAL A 492 -29.56 -12.23 4.84
N TYR A 493 -30.31 -11.43 5.60
CA TYR A 493 -31.24 -11.93 6.60
C TYR A 493 -32.37 -12.77 6.00
N ARG A 494 -32.95 -12.34 4.87
CA ARG A 494 -33.95 -13.14 4.15
C ARG A 494 -33.36 -14.48 3.74
N ALA A 495 -32.17 -14.47 3.14
CA ALA A 495 -31.46 -15.70 2.78
C ALA A 495 -31.23 -16.59 4.01
N ALA A 496 -30.83 -16.00 5.16
CA ALA A 496 -30.56 -16.74 6.39
C ALA A 496 -31.81 -17.37 7.03
N GLY A 497 -33.01 -17.01 6.56
CA GLY A 497 -34.29 -17.41 7.14
C GLY A 497 -34.68 -16.57 8.36
N GLN A 498 -34.29 -15.28 8.38
CA GLN A 498 -34.61 -14.32 9.44
C GLN A 498 -35.46 -13.14 8.89
N PRO A 499 -36.66 -13.38 8.33
CA PRO A 499 -37.46 -12.35 7.67
C PRO A 499 -37.87 -11.20 8.62
N GLY A 500 -38.14 -11.48 9.89
CA GLY A 500 -38.49 -10.44 10.87
C GLY A 500 -37.35 -9.43 11.13
N LYS A 501 -36.08 -9.85 11.01
CA LYS A 501 -34.94 -8.92 11.04
C LYS A 501 -34.72 -8.19 9.72
N ALA A 502 -35.21 -8.75 8.61
CA ALA A 502 -35.08 -8.15 7.29
C ALA A 502 -36.13 -7.09 7.02
N ASP A 503 -37.30 -7.21 7.65
CA ASP A 503 -38.43 -6.28 7.57
C ASP A 503 -38.28 -5.11 8.55
N ALA A 504 -37.60 -5.33 9.68
CA ALA A 504 -37.20 -4.29 10.64
C ALA A 504 -35.97 -3.53 10.14
#